data_AF-A0A833XQV8-F1
#
_entry.id   AF-A0A833XQV8-F1
#
_cell.length_a   1.000
_cell.length_b   1.000
_cell.length_c   1.000
_cell.angle_alpha   90.00
_cell.angle_beta   90.00
_cell.angle_gamma   90.00
#
_symmetry.space_group_name_H-M   'P 1'
#
loop_
_entity.id
_entity.type
_entity.pdbx_description
1 polymer ?
#
loop_
_entity_poly.entity_id
_entity_poly.type
_entity_poly.pdbx_seq_one_letter_code
_entity_poly.pdbx_strand_id
1 'polypeptide(L)'
;MHIGYKSSESWVRHSLIIPKSHFCSLKATPPHVIAAMCSKVPFISSAIMKATGCDSFNLLVNNGAEAGQVIFHTHIHIIPRKARDCLWPSESLRRHPLKLDQNTFKLVNCVQEELSPAGNTEDVNDRGSTLAKN
;
A
#
# COMPACT_ATOMS: atom_id res chain seq x y z
N MET A 1 -5.75 -16.49 9.84
CA MET A 1 -5.60 -15.14 10.44
C MET A 1 -4.84 -15.36 11.73
N HIS A 2 -3.60 -14.89 11.82
CA HIS A 2 -2.77 -15.07 13.02
C HIS A 2 -2.68 -13.70 13.68
N ILE A 3 -3.18 -13.58 14.91
CA ILE A 3 -3.15 -12.34 15.70
C ILE A 3 -2.04 -12.55 16.74
N GLY A 4 -0.91 -11.86 16.58
CA GLY A 4 0.20 -11.87 17.54
C GLY A 4 0.17 -10.63 18.44
N TYR A 5 0.61 -10.77 19.70
CA TYR A 5 0.54 -9.73 20.74
C TYR A 5 1.92 -9.34 21.29
N LYS A 6 2.17 -8.04 21.56
CA LYS A 6 3.28 -7.52 22.38
C LYS A 6 2.83 -6.27 23.16
N SER A 7 3.21 -6.16 24.44
CA SER A 7 2.63 -5.26 25.45
C SER A 7 3.27 -3.86 25.53
N SER A 8 2.48 -2.83 25.20
CA SER A 8 2.36 -1.57 25.98
C SER A 8 0.99 -0.96 25.60
N GLU A 9 0.36 -0.21 26.51
CA GLU A 9 -1.09 0.11 26.48
C GLU A 9 -1.57 0.88 25.21
N SER A 10 -0.67 1.39 24.38
CA SER A 10 -0.96 1.95 23.05
C SER A 10 -1.11 0.91 21.93
N TRP A 11 -0.52 -0.29 22.06
CA TRP A 11 -0.50 -1.33 21.02
C TRP A 11 -1.64 -2.34 21.11
N VAL A 12 -2.50 -2.26 22.13
CA VAL A 12 -3.61 -3.20 22.40
C VAL A 12 -4.66 -3.24 21.27
N ARG A 13 -4.48 -2.44 20.23
CA ARG A 13 -5.43 -2.23 19.14
C ARG A 13 -4.84 -2.51 17.74
N HIS A 14 -3.54 -2.81 17.63
CA HIS A 14 -2.84 -2.98 16.35
C HIS A 14 -3.07 -4.38 15.74
N SER A 15 -3.51 -4.42 14.48
CA SER A 15 -3.73 -5.66 13.73
C SER A 15 -2.98 -5.68 12.41
N LEU A 16 -2.69 -6.89 11.90
CA LEU A 16 -2.02 -7.12 10.61
C LEU A 16 -2.92 -7.89 9.65
N ILE A 17 -2.99 -7.45 8.39
CA ILE A 17 -3.46 -8.27 7.27
C ILE A 17 -2.22 -8.83 6.57
N ILE A 18 -2.12 -10.16 6.51
CA ILE A 18 -0.94 -10.88 6.00
C ILE A 18 -1.41 -11.91 4.97
N PRO A 19 -0.81 -11.99 3.77
CA PRO A 19 -1.09 -13.05 2.81
C PRO A 19 -0.53 -14.37 3.35
N LYS A 20 -1.20 -15.48 3.03
CA LYS A 20 -0.72 -16.82 3.43
C LYS A 20 0.63 -17.14 2.79
N SER A 21 0.77 -16.82 1.51
CA SER A 21 2.03 -16.97 0.79
C SER A 21 3.03 -15.89 1.22
N HIS A 22 4.30 -16.26 1.28
CA HIS A 22 5.39 -15.37 1.65
C HIS A 22 5.80 -14.46 0.50
N PHE A 23 5.91 -13.16 0.78
CA PHE A 23 6.48 -12.15 -0.10
C PHE A 23 7.28 -11.18 0.75
N CYS A 24 8.49 -10.80 0.37
CA CYS A 24 9.37 -10.03 1.27
C CYS A 24 8.98 -8.55 1.40
N SER A 25 8.22 -8.01 0.45
CA SER A 25 7.82 -6.60 0.38
C SER A 25 6.60 -6.42 -0.53
N LEU A 26 5.96 -5.24 -0.45
CA LEU A 26 4.87 -4.85 -1.34
C LEU A 26 5.27 -4.99 -2.82
N LYS A 27 6.49 -4.56 -3.18
CA LYS A 27 7.03 -4.64 -4.55
C LYS A 27 7.15 -6.08 -5.05
N ALA A 28 7.51 -7.01 -4.17
CA ALA A 28 7.63 -8.43 -4.51
C ALA A 28 6.29 -9.19 -4.47
N THR A 29 5.20 -8.53 -4.06
CA THR A 29 3.89 -9.16 -3.91
C THR A 29 3.08 -9.01 -5.20
N PRO A 30 2.51 -10.10 -5.75
CA PRO A 30 1.70 -10.01 -6.97
C PRO A 30 0.51 -9.04 -6.81
N PRO A 31 0.17 -8.25 -7.84
CA PRO A 31 -0.90 -7.24 -7.77
C PRO A 31 -2.25 -7.81 -7.30
N HIS A 32 -2.61 -9.02 -7.75
CA HIS A 32 -3.87 -9.66 -7.35
C HIS A 32 -3.90 -10.03 -5.86
N VAL A 33 -2.76 -10.36 -5.26
CA VAL A 33 -2.65 -10.63 -3.81
C VAL A 33 -2.84 -9.33 -3.03
N ILE A 34 -2.19 -8.24 -3.46
CA ILE A 34 -2.38 -6.92 -2.86
C ILE A 34 -3.83 -6.45 -2.98
N ALA A 35 -4.44 -6.60 -4.15
CA ALA A 35 -5.84 -6.27 -4.36
C ALA A 35 -6.75 -7.07 -3.40
N ALA A 36 -6.51 -8.37 -3.24
CA ALA A 36 -7.25 -9.21 -2.30
C ALA A 36 -7.05 -8.76 -0.84
N MET A 37 -5.83 -8.42 -0.42
CA MET A 37 -5.56 -7.89 0.92
C MET A 37 -6.29 -6.56 1.15
N CYS A 38 -6.16 -5.60 0.23
CA CYS A 38 -6.82 -4.30 0.30
C CYS A 38 -8.35 -4.42 0.31
N SER A 39 -8.93 -5.38 -0.42
CA SER A 39 -10.38 -5.62 -0.42
C SER A 39 -10.94 -5.96 0.96
N LYS A 40 -10.10 -6.49 1.88
CA LYS A 40 -10.51 -6.85 3.24
C LYS A 40 -10.35 -5.72 4.24
N VAL A 41 -9.60 -4.67 3.89
CA VAL A 41 -9.32 -3.54 4.79
C VAL A 41 -10.60 -2.93 5.35
N PRO A 42 -11.61 -2.53 4.55
CA PRO A 42 -12.80 -1.86 5.09
C PRO A 42 -13.59 -2.70 6.10
N PHE A 43 -13.72 -4.00 5.83
CA PHE A 43 -14.45 -4.91 6.71
C PHE A 43 -13.72 -5.14 8.03
N ILE A 44 -12.41 -5.41 7.96
CA ILE A 44 -11.58 -5.69 9.15
C ILE A 44 -11.40 -4.42 9.98
N SER A 45 -11.07 -3.29 9.36
CA SER A 45 -10.89 -2.03 10.07
C SER A 45 -12.16 -1.59 10.79
N SER A 46 -13.33 -1.73 10.17
CA SER A 46 -14.62 -1.42 10.81
C SER A 46 -14.88 -2.27 12.05
N ALA A 47 -14.56 -3.57 11.99
CA ALA A 47 -14.70 -4.46 13.15
C ALA A 47 -13.72 -4.06 14.27
N ILE A 48 -12.48 -3.73 13.90
CA ILE A 48 -11.48 -3.24 14.86
C ILE A 48 -11.94 -1.93 15.50
N MET A 49 -12.44 -0.95 14.74
CA MET A 49 -12.94 0.33 15.28
C MET A 49 -14.03 0.11 16.34
N LYS A 50 -15.01 -0.75 16.04
CA LYS A 50 -16.08 -1.11 16.98
C LYS A 50 -15.54 -1.79 18.24
N ALA A 51 -14.67 -2.78 18.09
CA ALA A 51 -14.09 -3.50 19.23
C ALA A 51 -13.18 -2.60 20.09
N THR A 52 -12.57 -1.60 19.48
CA THR A 52 -11.60 -0.73 20.12
C THR A 52 -12.20 0.58 20.63
N GLY A 53 -13.42 0.93 20.23
CA GLY A 53 -14.03 2.24 20.53
C GLY A 53 -13.21 3.41 19.96
N CYS A 54 -12.48 3.18 18.87
CA CYS A 54 -11.74 4.22 18.15
C CYS A 54 -12.52 4.61 16.89
N ASP A 55 -12.51 5.89 16.57
CA ASP A 55 -13.19 6.42 15.36
C ASP A 55 -12.24 6.55 14.16
N SER A 56 -10.93 6.39 14.38
CA SER A 56 -9.90 6.62 13.38
C SER A 56 -8.79 5.58 13.48
N PHE A 57 -8.10 5.34 12.36
CA PHE A 57 -6.94 4.45 12.30
C PHE A 57 -5.94 4.90 11.24
N ASN A 58 -4.68 4.47 11.39
CA ASN A 58 -3.68 4.52 10.33
C ASN A 58 -3.62 3.17 9.60
N LEU A 59 -3.53 3.23 8.28
CA LEU A 59 -3.19 2.10 7.42
C LEU A 59 -1.73 2.28 6.98
N LEU A 60 -0.87 1.31 7.27
CA LEU A 60 0.57 1.44 7.02
C LEU A 60 1.15 0.16 6.39
N VAL A 61 2.09 0.33 5.49
CA VAL A 61 2.94 -0.73 4.95
C VAL A 61 4.37 -0.21 4.92
N ASN A 62 5.27 -0.86 5.66
CA ASN A 62 6.69 -0.52 5.62
C ASN A 62 7.38 -1.39 4.56
N ASN A 63 8.15 -0.76 3.67
CA ASN A 63 8.90 -1.43 2.61
C ASN A 63 10.39 -1.06 2.68
N GLY A 64 11.22 -2.02 3.07
CA GLY A 64 12.65 -1.82 3.31
C GLY A 64 12.97 -1.46 4.77
N ALA A 65 14.18 -1.83 5.21
CA ALA A 65 14.64 -1.63 6.58
C ALA A 65 14.61 -0.15 7.01
N GLU A 66 15.07 0.75 6.12
CA GLU A 66 15.07 2.20 6.35
C GLU A 66 13.67 2.80 6.50
N ALA A 67 12.64 2.14 5.95
CA ALA A 67 11.24 2.51 6.15
C ALA A 67 10.63 1.87 7.42
N GLY A 68 11.45 1.26 8.28
CA GLY A 68 11.01 0.60 9.51
C GLY A 68 10.44 -0.81 9.29
N GLN A 69 10.74 -1.48 8.18
CA GLN A 69 10.36 -2.88 7.99
C GLN A 69 11.29 -3.81 8.76
N VAL A 70 10.77 -4.47 9.80
CA VAL A 70 11.53 -5.44 10.61
C VAL A 70 11.15 -6.90 10.33
N ILE A 71 9.97 -7.13 9.76
CA ILE A 71 9.50 -8.46 9.31
C ILE A 71 9.37 -8.42 7.79
N PHE A 72 10.23 -9.19 7.11
CA PHE A 72 10.25 -9.29 5.65
C PHE A 72 9.22 -10.29 5.14
N HIS A 73 7.96 -10.09 5.55
CA HIS A 73 6.77 -10.76 5.00
C HIS A 73 5.72 -9.68 4.82
N THR A 74 5.22 -9.42 3.61
CA THR A 74 4.28 -8.33 3.32
C THR A 74 3.11 -8.33 4.29
N HIS A 75 2.90 -7.22 4.96
CA HIS A 75 1.78 -7.04 5.88
C HIS A 75 1.27 -5.62 5.83
N ILE A 76 -0.05 -5.48 6.00
CA ILE A 76 -0.71 -4.18 6.14
C ILE A 76 -1.09 -4.01 7.60
N HIS A 77 -0.56 -2.96 8.22
CA HIS A 77 -0.91 -2.54 9.57
C HIS A 77 -2.24 -1.80 9.58
N ILE A 78 -3.13 -2.16 10.51
CA ILE A 78 -4.28 -1.36 10.92
C ILE A 78 -4.01 -0.93 12.36
N ILE A 79 -3.81 0.36 12.56
CA ILE A 79 -3.42 0.94 13.86
C ILE A 79 -4.51 1.92 14.29
N PRO A 80 -5.46 1.50 15.15
CA PRO A 80 -6.50 2.37 15.70
C PRO A 80 -5.88 3.51 16.50
N ARG A 81 -6.43 4.70 16.35
CA ARG A 81 -5.90 5.95 16.92
C ARG A 81 -6.90 6.56 17.89
N LYS A 82 -6.36 7.21 18.92
CA LYS A 82 -7.11 8.12 19.80
C LYS A 82 -6.46 9.49 19.76
N ALA A 83 -7.23 10.53 20.03
CA ALA A 83 -6.68 11.87 20.12
C ALA A 83 -5.56 11.90 21.17
N ARG A 84 -4.41 12.46 20.81
CA ARG A 84 -3.23 12.62 21.68
C ARG A 84 -2.65 11.30 22.19
N ASP A 85 -2.75 10.23 21.40
CA ASP A 85 -2.07 8.96 21.71
C ASP A 85 -0.55 9.00 21.47
N CYS A 86 -0.04 10.14 20.98
CA CYS A 86 1.38 10.44 20.82
C CYS A 86 2.16 9.43 19.95
N LEU A 87 1.47 8.63 19.13
CA LEU A 87 2.13 7.64 18.27
C LEU A 87 3.08 8.30 17.26
N TRP A 88 2.71 9.48 16.76
CA TRP A 88 3.56 10.28 15.90
C TRP A 88 3.91 11.59 16.61
N PRO A 89 5.21 11.91 16.80
CA PRO A 89 5.64 13.21 17.32
C PRO A 89 5.11 14.38 16.48
N SER A 90 4.77 14.07 15.21
CA SER A 90 4.25 15.01 14.23
C SER A 90 2.83 15.51 14.46
N GLU A 91 2.14 15.12 15.54
CA GLU A 91 0.86 15.76 15.91
C GLU A 91 1.00 17.29 16.10
N SER A 92 2.24 17.77 16.29
CA SER A 92 2.60 19.18 16.36
C SER A 92 3.10 19.80 15.04
N LEU A 93 3.30 19.03 13.97
CA LEU A 93 3.80 19.57 12.70
C LEU A 93 2.68 20.29 11.95
N ARG A 94 2.89 21.58 11.65
CA ARG A 94 2.00 22.32 10.75
C ARG A 94 2.06 21.68 9.38
N ARG A 95 0.90 21.23 8.88
CA ARG A 95 0.77 20.87 7.47
C ARG A 95 0.91 22.14 6.65
N HIS A 96 1.96 22.23 5.85
CA HIS A 96 2.08 23.29 4.87
C HIS A 96 1.16 22.99 3.69
N PRO A 97 0.51 24.01 3.10
CA PRO A 97 -0.18 23.85 1.82
C PRO A 97 0.78 23.25 0.80
N LEU A 98 0.30 22.30 0.00
CA LEU A 98 1.07 21.78 -1.13
C LEU A 98 1.40 22.96 -2.06
N LYS A 99 2.68 23.27 -2.20
CA LYS A 99 3.14 24.28 -3.15
C LYS A 99 3.35 23.57 -4.48
N LEU A 100 2.54 23.91 -5.48
CA LEU A 100 2.72 23.41 -6.84
C LEU A 100 3.83 24.22 -7.52
N ASP A 101 5.08 23.92 -7.16
CA ASP A 101 6.26 24.60 -7.67
C ASP A 101 6.94 23.81 -8.80
N GLN A 102 7.96 24.42 -9.41
CA GLN A 102 8.68 23.82 -10.53
C GLN A 102 9.33 22.47 -10.17
N ASN A 103 9.73 22.27 -8.90
CA ASN A 103 10.30 21.00 -8.46
C ASN A 103 9.24 19.90 -8.40
N THR A 104 8.03 20.25 -7.97
CA THR A 104 6.87 19.35 -7.97
C THR A 104 6.55 18.89 -9.39
N PHE A 105 6.49 19.81 -10.36
CA PHE A 105 6.26 19.44 -11.77
C PHE A 105 7.37 18.57 -12.35
N LYS A 106 8.64 18.89 -12.06
CA LYS A 106 9.78 18.05 -12.49
C LYS A 106 9.65 16.63 -11.97
N LEU A 107 9.35 16.46 -10.68
CA LEU A 107 9.18 15.13 -10.08
C LEU A 107 8.02 14.36 -10.72
N VAL A 108 6.87 15.02 -10.94
CA VAL A 108 5.71 14.39 -11.60
C VAL A 108 6.08 13.88 -12.99
N ASN A 109 6.78 14.71 -13.79
CA ASN A 109 7.19 14.32 -15.13
C ASN A 109 8.15 13.12 -15.10
N CYS A 110 9.16 13.13 -14.24
CA CYS A 110 10.07 11.98 -14.09
C CYS A 110 9.33 10.70 -13.71
N VAL A 111 8.34 10.78 -12.81
CA VAL A 111 7.52 9.61 -12.45
C VAL A 111 6.68 9.13 -13.63
N GLN A 112 6.11 10.03 -14.43
CA GLN A 112 5.32 9.68 -15.62
C GLN A 112 6.16 9.02 -16.71
N GLU A 113 7.40 9.47 -16.90
CA GLU A 113 8.35 8.86 -17.84
C GLU A 113 8.64 7.41 -17.45
N GLU A 114 8.91 7.15 -16.17
CA GLU A 114 9.17 5.80 -15.65
C GLU A 114 7.94 4.88 -15.69
N LEU A 115 6.72 5.44 -15.61
CA LEU A 115 5.47 4.68 -15.71
C LEU A 115 5.05 4.40 -17.16
N SER A 116 5.66 5.06 -18.13
CA SER A 116 5.36 4.82 -19.54
C SER A 116 5.94 3.47 -19.96
N PRO A 117 5.14 2.57 -20.55
CA PRO A 117 5.65 1.26 -20.94
C PRO A 117 6.76 1.43 -21.99
N ALA A 118 7.96 0.95 -21.69
CA ALA A 118 9.02 0.79 -22.69
C ALA A 118 8.49 -0.08 -23.84
N GLY A 119 8.72 0.35 -25.08
CA GLY A 119 8.01 -0.08 -26.28
C GLY A 119 7.79 -1.58 -26.43
N ASN A 120 6.52 -1.97 -26.62
CA ASN A 120 6.17 -3.23 -27.27
C ASN A 120 6.41 -3.06 -28.77
N THR A 121 7.62 -3.37 -29.23
CA THR A 121 7.83 -3.77 -30.62
C THR A 121 7.44 -5.23 -30.74
N GLU A 122 6.18 -5.50 -31.09
CA GLU A 122 5.84 -6.75 -31.77
C GLU A 122 5.34 -6.40 -33.17
N ASP A 123 6.29 -6.52 -34.10
CA ASP A 123 6.03 -6.76 -35.52
C ASP A 123 5.19 -8.03 -35.65
N VAL A 124 3.92 -7.89 -36.04
CA VAL A 124 3.21 -8.98 -36.74
C VAL A 124 2.83 -8.46 -38.12
N ASN A 125 3.76 -8.74 -39.03
CA ASN A 125 3.64 -8.64 -40.47
C ASN A 125 2.60 -9.67 -40.93
N ASP A 126 1.32 -9.30 -41.01
CA ASP A 126 0.32 -10.12 -41.70
C ASP A 126 0.40 -9.88 -43.21
N ARG A 127 1.33 -10.60 -43.85
CA ARG A 127 1.33 -10.87 -45.29
C ARG A 127 0.97 -12.33 -45.51
N GLY A 128 -0.17 -12.57 -46.15
CA GLY A 128 -0.55 -13.89 -46.70
C GLY A 128 -2.07 -14.04 -46.81
N SER A 129 -2.71 -13.43 -47.80
CA SER A 129 -3.06 -14.03 -49.10
C SER A 129 -4.29 -14.96 -49.11
N THR A 130 -4.97 -14.89 -50.26
CA THR A 130 -5.77 -15.93 -50.94
C THR A 130 -7.30 -16.01 -50.69
N LEU A 131 -8.03 -15.53 -51.72
CA LEU A 131 -9.22 -16.10 -52.40
C LEU A 131 -10.40 -16.66 -51.56
N ALA A 132 -11.60 -16.14 -51.83
CA ALA A 132 -12.61 -16.87 -52.63
C ALA A 132 -13.78 -15.96 -53.05
N LYS A 133 -14.23 -16.19 -54.28
CA LYS A 133 -15.44 -15.67 -54.90
C LYS A 133 -16.70 -16.10 -54.12
N ASN A 134 -17.72 -15.25 -54.10
CA ASN A 134 -19.07 -15.53 -54.59
C ASN A 134 -19.89 -14.24 -54.60
#